data_AF-A0A9P9DH46-F1
#
_entry.id   AF-A0A9P9DH46-F1
#
_cell.length_a   1.000
_cell.length_b   1.000
_cell.length_c   1.000
_cell.angle_alpha   90.00
_cell.angle_beta   90.00
_cell.angle_gamma   90.00
#
_symmetry.space_group_name_H-M   'P 1'
#
loop_
_entity.id
_entity.type
_entity.pdbx_description
1 polymer ?
#
loop_
_entity_poly.entity_id
_entity_poly.type
_entity_poly.pdbx_seq_one_letter_code
_entity_poly.pdbx_strand_id
1 'polypeptide(L)'
;MSRRARSIFITTYLILQAIAPTFTAQWSDTVGRRPLYMSCFVIFAAANIGLGMQDNYVALLVLRCSQSAGGSGNVALSNAVATDITTPSERGSYIAYASAIPMLGSTLVWTHIRRALAQRAGWHSVFWLLLGLTGAIAIPMALFFPEICRECYTNVRIERIALQQGIQVPYDKRDKLAKSRHVAFPNPFASVMLLLQRECGFALLYNSILCCSFYAILSLIPSQFHKVYDFSELHISLCYIPFGRAHARSNFRRHATRLGLPTEKNRQTNLAGFPIEHARLEVAFPTIVLGSACLIGFGWTLHYRTNLAGPLILLFVIALCLSASLNCVSCLMLDLYPDRAGTVSASNNLLRCLMGAGATAVIVPMIDGIGNGWALTIFGLLNVPALPLLWYIMKHGPNWRAEMLKRESESKTAGTNCNEVIDQFSLCFD
;
A
#
# COMPACT_ATOMS: atom_id res chain seq x y z
N MET A 1 23.70 5.19 21.97
CA MET A 1 23.61 4.37 20.74
C MET A 1 24.54 4.94 19.67
N SER A 2 25.47 4.14 19.12
CA SER A 2 26.40 4.59 18.08
C SER A 2 25.67 4.90 16.76
N ARG A 3 26.26 5.74 15.89
CA ARG A 3 25.67 6.05 14.56
C ARG A 3 25.43 4.78 13.73
N ARG A 4 26.37 3.83 13.77
CA ARG A 4 26.26 2.52 13.09
C ARG A 4 25.09 1.69 13.63
N ALA A 5 24.94 1.62 14.95
CA ALA A 5 23.84 0.87 15.58
C ALA A 5 22.47 1.45 15.20
N ARG A 6 22.35 2.78 15.04
CA ARG A 6 21.11 3.43 14.56
C ARG A 6 20.78 3.05 13.12
N SER A 7 21.77 3.04 12.23
CA SER A 7 21.57 2.66 10.83
C SER A 7 21.16 1.19 10.68
N ILE A 8 21.78 0.27 11.41
CA ILE A 8 21.42 -1.16 11.43
C ILE A 8 19.97 -1.33 11.91
N PHE A 9 19.58 -0.59 12.94
CA PHE A 9 18.24 -0.65 13.51
C PHE A 9 17.16 -0.21 12.51
N ILE A 10 17.39 0.89 11.78
CA ILE A 10 16.44 1.39 10.77
C ILE A 10 16.38 0.46 9.55
N THR A 11 17.54 0.01 9.05
CA THR A 11 17.61 -0.85 7.85
C THR A 11 16.96 -2.21 8.09
N THR A 12 17.24 -2.86 9.22
CA THR A 12 16.61 -4.16 9.55
C THR A 12 15.09 -4.02 9.68
N TYR A 13 14.61 -2.93 10.29
CA TYR A 13 13.18 -2.64 10.38
C TYR A 13 12.51 -2.51 9.01
N LEU A 14 13.16 -1.81 8.06
CA LEU A 14 12.66 -1.61 6.70
C LEU A 14 12.65 -2.90 5.86
N ILE A 15 13.67 -3.75 6.04
CA ILE A 15 13.73 -5.05 5.34
C ILE A 15 12.56 -5.94 5.77
N LEU A 16 12.30 -6.04 7.09
CA LEU A 16 11.17 -6.82 7.58
C LEU A 16 9.82 -6.20 7.20
N GLN A 17 9.73 -4.87 7.15
CA GLN A 17 8.56 -4.17 6.63
C GLN A 17 8.28 -4.50 5.16
N ALA A 18 9.31 -4.77 4.36
CA ALA A 18 9.18 -5.14 2.96
C ALA A 18 8.69 -6.58 2.78
N ILE A 19 9.24 -7.51 3.58
CA ILE A 19 9.03 -8.95 3.43
C ILE A 19 7.72 -9.43 4.09
N ALA A 20 7.38 -8.94 5.28
CA ALA A 20 6.27 -9.47 6.05
C ALA A 20 4.91 -9.42 5.31
N PRO A 21 4.58 -8.35 4.56
CA PRO A 21 3.33 -8.30 3.80
C PRO A 21 3.20 -9.37 2.72
N THR A 22 4.31 -9.89 2.19
CA THR A 22 4.30 -11.01 1.22
C THR A 22 3.64 -12.25 1.80
N PHE A 23 3.86 -12.53 3.08
CA PHE A 23 3.24 -13.66 3.76
C PHE A 23 1.82 -13.33 4.21
N THR A 24 1.64 -12.22 4.92
CA THR A 24 0.34 -11.89 5.52
C THR A 24 -0.73 -11.60 4.46
N ALA A 25 -0.37 -10.97 3.35
CA ALA A 25 -1.33 -10.62 2.31
C ALA A 25 -1.77 -11.86 1.51
N GLN A 26 -0.86 -12.77 1.19
CA GLN A 26 -1.19 -14.04 0.54
C GLN A 26 -2.07 -14.92 1.42
N TRP A 27 -1.72 -15.06 2.71
CA TRP A 27 -2.59 -15.77 3.65
C TRP A 27 -3.96 -15.15 3.80
N SER A 28 -4.05 -13.82 3.68
CA SER A 28 -5.35 -13.15 3.76
C SER A 28 -6.21 -13.37 2.51
N ASP A 29 -5.63 -13.77 1.38
CA ASP A 29 -6.38 -14.19 0.19
C ASP A 29 -7.03 -15.58 0.41
N THR A 30 -6.37 -16.52 1.13
CA THR A 30 -6.86 -17.89 1.33
C THR A 30 -7.64 -18.13 2.62
N VAL A 31 -7.15 -17.60 3.76
CA VAL A 31 -7.70 -17.83 5.11
C VAL A 31 -8.83 -16.84 5.44
N GLY A 32 -8.83 -15.67 4.79
CA GLY A 32 -9.74 -14.56 5.07
C GLY A 32 -9.03 -13.36 5.69
N ARG A 33 -9.65 -12.18 5.63
CA ARG A 33 -9.00 -10.92 6.02
C ARG A 33 -9.01 -10.72 7.54
N ARG A 34 -10.08 -11.09 8.25
CA ARG A 34 -10.21 -10.83 9.71
C ARG A 34 -9.24 -11.64 10.57
N PRO A 35 -9.06 -12.97 10.41
CA PRO A 35 -8.13 -13.73 11.25
C PRO A 35 -6.69 -13.26 11.05
N LEU A 36 -6.33 -12.82 9.83
CA LEU A 36 -5.00 -12.26 9.57
C LEU A 36 -4.81 -10.87 10.20
N TYR A 37 -5.84 -10.02 10.23
CA TYR A 37 -5.80 -8.77 11.00
C TYR A 37 -5.55 -9.04 12.49
N MET A 38 -6.30 -9.99 13.08
CA MET A 38 -6.14 -10.35 14.49
C MET A 38 -4.72 -10.87 14.78
N SER A 39 -4.19 -11.71 13.90
CA SER A 39 -2.82 -12.22 14.00
C SER A 39 -1.79 -11.08 13.96
N CYS A 40 -1.96 -10.12 13.04
CA CYS A 40 -1.07 -8.96 12.95
C CYS A 40 -1.14 -8.09 14.22
N PHE A 41 -2.33 -7.86 14.78
CA PHE A 41 -2.49 -7.11 16.03
C PHE A 41 -1.88 -7.84 17.23
N VAL A 42 -2.02 -9.16 17.32
CA VAL A 42 -1.41 -9.96 18.40
C VAL A 42 0.11 -9.88 18.32
N ILE A 43 0.70 -10.05 17.13
CA ILE A 43 2.14 -9.93 16.91
C ILE A 43 2.63 -8.52 17.30
N PHE A 44 1.89 -7.48 16.89
CA PHE A 44 2.23 -6.09 17.20
C PHE A 44 2.11 -5.81 18.71
N ALA A 45 1.06 -6.30 19.37
CA ALA A 45 0.86 -6.14 20.80
C ALA A 45 1.95 -6.85 21.61
N ALA A 46 2.24 -8.11 21.29
CA ALA A 46 3.31 -8.88 21.93
C ALA A 46 4.69 -8.21 21.78
N ALA A 47 4.98 -7.67 20.59
CA ALA A 47 6.19 -6.92 20.34
C ALA A 47 6.26 -5.64 21.19
N ASN A 48 5.15 -4.91 21.36
CA ASN A 48 5.11 -3.72 22.22
C ASN A 48 5.29 -4.04 23.71
N ILE A 49 4.71 -5.14 24.19
CA ILE A 49 4.91 -5.62 25.57
C ILE A 49 6.40 -5.92 25.80
N GLY A 50 7.02 -6.66 24.88
CA GLY A 50 8.45 -6.95 24.94
C GLY A 50 9.30 -5.66 24.92
N LEU A 51 8.98 -4.72 24.04
CA LEU A 51 9.72 -3.44 23.93
C LEU A 51 9.56 -2.57 25.18
N GLY A 52 8.42 -2.67 25.87
CA GLY A 52 8.16 -1.96 27.12
C GLY A 52 8.94 -2.50 28.33
N MET A 53 9.48 -3.72 28.24
CA MET A 53 10.14 -4.42 29.36
C MET A 53 11.64 -4.67 29.14
N GLN A 54 12.17 -4.41 27.95
CA GLN A 54 13.53 -4.78 27.57
C GLN A 54 14.42 -3.56 27.39
N ASP A 55 15.66 -3.65 27.89
CA ASP A 55 16.73 -2.66 27.69
C ASP A 55 17.91 -3.18 26.86
N ASN A 56 17.93 -4.49 26.58
CA ASN A 56 18.99 -5.11 25.79
C ASN A 56 18.87 -4.73 24.31
N TYR A 57 19.94 -4.20 23.72
CA TYR A 57 19.99 -3.79 22.32
C TYR A 57 19.55 -4.88 21.34
N VAL A 58 19.99 -6.13 21.54
CA VAL A 58 19.64 -7.24 20.64
C VAL A 58 18.16 -7.59 20.77
N ALA A 59 17.63 -7.64 22.00
CA ALA A 59 16.22 -7.86 22.24
C ALA A 59 15.36 -6.75 21.61
N LEU A 60 15.77 -5.49 21.77
CA LEU A 60 15.10 -4.35 21.14
C LEU A 60 15.11 -4.45 19.61
N LEU A 61 16.22 -4.87 19.02
CA LEU A 61 16.31 -5.05 17.56
C LEU A 61 15.34 -6.13 17.08
N VAL A 62 15.32 -7.30 17.71
CA VAL A 62 14.45 -8.42 17.33
C VAL A 62 12.98 -8.06 17.52
N LEU A 63 12.62 -7.47 18.66
CA LEU A 63 11.25 -7.07 18.95
C LEU A 63 10.77 -5.97 18.00
N ARG A 64 11.64 -5.07 17.55
CA ARG A 64 11.31 -4.08 16.51
C ARG A 64 11.07 -4.71 15.14
N CYS A 65 11.83 -5.75 14.82
CA CYS A 65 11.58 -6.54 13.62
C CYS A 65 10.20 -7.21 13.67
N SER A 66 9.85 -7.81 14.82
CA SER A 66 8.52 -8.39 15.05
C SER A 66 7.40 -7.33 14.98
N GLN A 67 7.63 -6.15 15.58
CA GLN A 67 6.71 -5.01 15.51
C GLN A 67 6.50 -4.55 14.07
N SER A 68 7.57 -4.50 13.27
CA SER A 68 7.51 -4.17 11.84
C SER A 68 6.66 -5.17 11.05
N ALA A 69 6.82 -6.47 11.33
CA ALA A 69 6.04 -7.52 10.67
C ALA A 69 4.54 -7.38 10.93
N GLY A 70 4.12 -7.19 12.18
CA GLY A 70 2.72 -6.96 12.53
C GLY A 70 2.15 -5.66 11.96
N GLY A 71 2.92 -4.56 12.00
CA GLY A 71 2.48 -3.26 11.51
C GLY A 71 2.33 -3.19 9.98
N SER A 72 3.28 -3.76 9.25
CA SER A 72 3.29 -3.75 7.78
C SER A 72 2.21 -4.64 7.17
N GLY A 73 1.91 -5.79 7.79
CA GLY A 73 0.82 -6.67 7.37
C GLY A 73 -0.54 -5.95 7.39
N ASN A 74 -0.81 -5.17 8.44
CA ASN A 74 -2.05 -4.39 8.55
C ASN A 74 -2.23 -3.37 7.42
N VAL A 75 -1.16 -2.75 6.94
CA VAL A 75 -1.21 -1.80 5.81
C VAL A 75 -1.58 -2.52 4.51
N ALA A 76 -0.97 -3.68 4.25
CA ALA A 76 -1.27 -4.45 3.05
C ALA A 76 -2.71 -4.99 3.06
N LEU A 77 -3.17 -5.48 4.21
CA LEU A 77 -4.55 -5.92 4.40
C LEU A 77 -5.56 -4.77 4.25
N SER A 78 -5.21 -3.55 4.67
CA SER A 78 -6.09 -2.38 4.55
C SER A 78 -6.41 -2.04 3.09
N ASN A 79 -5.40 -2.09 2.22
CA ASN A 79 -5.59 -1.90 0.79
C ASN A 79 -6.39 -3.05 0.16
N ALA A 80 -6.19 -4.28 0.63
CA ALA A 80 -6.95 -5.44 0.15
C ALA A 80 -8.44 -5.34 0.54
N VAL A 81 -8.75 -5.04 1.80
CA VAL A 81 -10.13 -4.80 2.26
C VAL A 81 -10.77 -3.63 1.53
N ALA A 82 -10.06 -2.52 1.34
CA ALA A 82 -10.56 -1.38 0.58
C ALA A 82 -10.94 -1.81 -0.85
N THR A 83 -10.17 -2.69 -1.47
CA THR A 83 -10.45 -3.25 -2.79
C THR A 83 -11.68 -4.15 -2.78
N ASP A 84 -11.85 -4.95 -1.74
CA ASP A 84 -12.94 -5.91 -1.59
C ASP A 84 -14.31 -5.25 -1.36
N ILE A 85 -14.37 -4.15 -0.59
CA ILE A 85 -15.63 -3.47 -0.25
C ILE A 85 -16.05 -2.36 -1.22
N THR A 86 -15.13 -1.86 -2.06
CA THR A 86 -15.39 -0.69 -2.90
C THR A 86 -15.66 -1.05 -4.35
N THR A 87 -16.57 -0.29 -4.95
CA THR A 87 -16.74 -0.27 -6.39
C THR A 87 -15.54 0.44 -7.03
N PRO A 88 -15.15 0.08 -8.27
CA PRO A 88 -14.02 0.70 -8.96
C PRO A 88 -14.13 2.23 -9.08
N SER A 89 -15.33 2.79 -9.17
CA SER A 89 -15.52 4.25 -9.21
C SER A 89 -15.10 4.96 -7.92
N GLU A 90 -15.25 4.32 -6.76
CA GLU A 90 -14.95 4.89 -5.44
C GLU A 90 -13.61 4.41 -4.87
N ARG A 91 -13.08 3.30 -5.38
CA ARG A 91 -11.86 2.64 -4.88
C ARG A 91 -10.66 3.57 -4.73
N GLY A 92 -10.43 4.45 -5.71
CA GLY A 92 -9.34 5.42 -5.66
C GLY A 92 -9.41 6.36 -4.44
N SER A 93 -10.61 6.72 -3.97
CA SER A 93 -10.78 7.53 -2.76
C SER A 93 -10.49 6.73 -1.48
N TYR A 94 -10.96 5.49 -1.40
CA TYR A 94 -10.73 4.64 -0.22
C TYR A 94 -9.26 4.24 -0.09
N ILE A 95 -8.58 3.91 -1.18
CA ILE A 95 -7.12 3.65 -1.18
C ILE A 95 -6.35 4.91 -0.79
N ALA A 96 -6.79 6.08 -1.29
CA ALA A 96 -6.19 7.35 -0.87
C ALA A 96 -6.37 7.61 0.63
N TYR A 97 -7.55 7.32 1.21
CA TYR A 97 -7.75 7.41 2.66
C TYR A 97 -6.90 6.39 3.44
N ALA A 98 -6.85 5.14 2.95
CA ALA A 98 -6.03 4.08 3.54
C ALA A 98 -4.53 4.44 3.56
N SER A 99 -4.06 5.22 2.58
CA SER A 99 -2.67 5.71 2.52
C SER A 99 -2.47 7.04 3.27
N ALA A 100 -3.46 7.91 3.30
CA ALA A 100 -3.41 9.21 3.97
C ALA A 100 -3.36 9.10 5.49
N ILE A 101 -4.16 8.20 6.08
CA ILE A 101 -4.28 8.07 7.53
C ILE A 101 -2.95 7.66 8.19
N PRO A 102 -2.18 6.66 7.69
CA PRO A 102 -0.86 6.35 8.22
C PRO A 102 0.11 7.53 8.14
N MET A 103 0.02 8.34 7.07
CA MET A 103 0.84 9.54 6.94
C MET A 103 0.49 10.56 8.02
N LEU A 104 -0.80 10.90 8.17
CA LEU A 104 -1.30 11.78 9.22
C LEU A 104 -1.01 11.24 10.64
N GLY A 105 -1.01 9.92 10.82
CA GLY A 105 -0.65 9.27 12.07
C GLY A 105 0.85 9.38 12.36
N SER A 106 1.72 9.30 11.34
CA SER A 106 3.16 9.54 11.49
C SER A 106 3.52 11.00 11.71
N THR A 107 2.59 11.91 11.41
CA THR A 107 2.71 13.36 11.56
C THR A 107 2.69 13.80 13.03
N LEU A 108 3.31 14.96 13.31
CA LEU A 108 3.16 15.85 14.47
C LEU A 108 2.61 15.29 15.76
N VAL A 109 1.31 14.98 15.80
CA VAL A 109 0.62 14.52 17.00
C VAL A 109 1.37 13.35 17.61
N TRP A 110 1.80 12.38 16.79
CA TRP A 110 2.58 11.25 17.28
C TRP A 110 3.98 11.66 17.74
N THR A 111 4.69 12.50 16.98
CA THR A 111 6.06 12.93 17.34
C THR A 111 6.08 13.74 18.64
N HIS A 112 5.12 14.64 18.84
CA HIS A 112 4.99 15.45 20.05
C HIS A 112 4.57 14.62 21.25
N ILE A 113 3.56 13.75 21.09
CA ILE A 113 3.15 12.84 22.16
C ILE A 113 4.33 11.95 22.54
N ARG A 114 5.02 11.34 21.56
CA ARG A 114 6.20 10.50 21.80
C ARG A 114 7.31 11.26 22.51
N ARG A 115 7.61 12.49 22.10
CA ARG A 115 8.65 13.32 22.72
C ARG A 115 8.28 13.70 24.15
N ALA A 116 7.06 14.16 24.39
CA ALA A 116 6.58 14.54 25.72
C ALA A 116 6.55 13.34 26.67
N LEU A 117 6.11 12.19 26.18
CA LEU A 117 6.06 10.95 26.96
C LEU A 117 7.47 10.45 27.27
N ALA A 118 8.38 10.48 26.29
CA ALA A 118 9.78 10.09 26.48
C ALA A 118 10.51 10.98 27.50
N GLN A 119 10.20 12.27 27.55
CA GLN A 119 10.81 13.21 28.49
C GLN A 119 10.26 13.07 29.92
N ARG A 120 8.96 12.79 30.08
CA ARG A 120 8.31 12.72 31.41
C ARG A 120 8.31 11.33 32.05
N ALA A 121 8.04 10.30 31.25
CA ALA A 121 7.80 8.93 31.71
C ALA A 121 8.82 7.91 31.18
N GLY A 122 9.94 8.40 30.60
CA GLY A 122 10.95 7.56 29.95
C GLY A 122 10.52 7.04 28.58
N TRP A 123 11.45 6.50 27.81
CA TRP A 123 11.19 6.10 26.42
C TRP A 123 10.33 4.82 26.28
N HIS A 124 10.30 3.94 27.29
CA HIS A 124 9.45 2.75 27.30
C HIS A 124 7.95 3.06 27.28
N SER A 125 7.55 4.18 27.87
CA SER A 125 6.15 4.64 27.92
C SER A 125 5.52 4.73 26.53
N VAL A 126 6.32 4.98 25.49
CA VAL A 126 5.88 5.04 24.10
C VAL A 126 5.30 3.70 23.63
N PHE A 127 5.89 2.58 24.03
CA PHE A 127 5.39 1.25 23.65
C PHE A 127 4.14 0.86 24.42
N TRP A 128 4.03 1.28 25.69
CA TRP A 128 2.81 1.08 26.47
C TRP A 128 1.64 1.89 25.89
N LEU A 129 1.89 3.11 25.41
CA LEU A 129 0.89 3.89 24.68
C LEU A 129 0.50 3.20 23.36
N LEU A 130 1.47 2.72 22.57
CA LEU A 130 1.20 1.97 21.34
C LEU A 130 0.37 0.71 21.61
N LEU A 131 0.66 0.00 22.70
CA LEU A 131 -0.11 -1.17 23.13
C LEU A 131 -1.56 -0.79 23.44
N GLY A 132 -1.78 0.29 24.21
CA GLY A 132 -3.11 0.80 24.51
C GLY A 132 -3.91 1.17 23.26
N LEU A 133 -3.29 1.91 22.33
CA LEU A 133 -3.90 2.26 21.04
C LEU A 133 -4.19 1.03 20.18
N THR A 134 -3.29 0.05 20.19
CA THR A 134 -3.49 -1.22 19.49
C THR A 134 -4.70 -1.95 20.05
N GLY A 135 -4.83 -2.06 21.37
CA GLY A 135 -6.00 -2.65 22.01
C GLY A 135 -7.30 -1.89 21.70
N ALA A 136 -7.26 -0.56 21.76
CA ALA A 136 -8.40 0.29 21.45
C ALA A 136 -8.92 0.15 20.01
N ILE A 137 -8.08 -0.29 19.06
CA ILE A 137 -8.47 -0.55 17.66
C ILE A 137 -8.78 -2.04 17.45
N ALA A 138 -7.93 -2.93 17.97
CA ALA A 138 -8.04 -4.37 17.78
C ALA A 138 -9.31 -4.93 18.43
N ILE A 139 -9.71 -4.45 19.61
CA ILE A 139 -10.90 -4.95 20.33
C ILE A 139 -12.18 -4.61 19.55
N PRO A 140 -12.47 -3.34 19.17
CA PRO A 140 -13.63 -3.05 18.33
C PRO A 140 -13.59 -3.77 16.99
N MET A 141 -12.42 -3.89 16.37
CA MET A 141 -12.28 -4.65 15.12
C MET A 141 -12.58 -6.14 15.33
N ALA A 142 -12.17 -6.73 16.45
CA ALA A 142 -12.49 -8.11 16.79
C ALA A 142 -13.99 -8.33 16.99
N LEU A 143 -14.71 -7.35 17.52
CA LEU A 143 -16.14 -7.49 17.83
C LEU A 143 -17.04 -7.16 16.64
N PHE A 144 -16.76 -6.09 15.89
CA PHE A 144 -17.67 -5.54 14.90
C PHE A 144 -17.29 -5.84 13.45
N PHE A 145 -16.05 -6.22 13.17
CA PHE A 145 -15.58 -6.39 11.80
C PHE A 145 -16.05 -7.75 11.23
N PRO A 146 -16.90 -7.76 10.19
CA PRO A 146 -17.33 -9.01 9.55
C PRO A 146 -16.15 -9.64 8.77
N GLU A 147 -16.24 -10.94 8.50
CA GLU A 147 -15.28 -11.58 7.60
C GLU A 147 -15.46 -10.99 6.19
N ILE A 148 -14.39 -10.54 5.54
CA ILE A 148 -14.45 -10.01 4.17
C ILE A 148 -13.48 -10.86 3.38
N CYS A 149 -13.96 -11.76 2.53
CA CYS A 149 -13.09 -12.49 1.61
C CYS A 149 -13.91 -12.87 0.38
N ARG A 150 -13.40 -12.53 -0.82
CA ARG A 150 -14.11 -12.64 -2.11
C ARG A 150 -14.42 -14.07 -2.50
N GLU A 151 -13.53 -15.00 -2.22
CA GLU A 151 -13.72 -16.44 -2.48
C GLU A 151 -14.32 -17.19 -1.29
N CYS A 152 -14.26 -16.60 -0.10
CA CYS A 152 -14.81 -17.18 1.11
C CYS A 152 -16.25 -16.70 1.30
N TYR A 153 -17.20 -17.41 0.69
CA TYR A 153 -18.64 -17.32 0.97
C TYR A 153 -19.02 -17.73 2.40
N THR A 154 -18.09 -17.70 3.36
CA THR A 154 -18.36 -18.06 4.76
C THR A 154 -18.78 -16.82 5.54
N ASN A 155 -19.60 -15.97 4.91
CA ASN A 155 -20.19 -14.83 5.59
C ASN A 155 -21.57 -15.23 6.10
N VAL A 156 -21.59 -15.85 7.29
CA VAL A 156 -22.81 -16.22 8.03
C VAL A 156 -23.81 -15.05 8.10
N ARG A 157 -23.29 -13.81 8.08
CA ARG A 157 -24.10 -12.59 8.05
C ARG A 157 -24.75 -12.31 6.69
N ILE A 158 -24.03 -12.49 5.57
CA ILE A 158 -24.60 -12.34 4.22
C ILE A 158 -25.58 -13.48 3.97
N GLU A 159 -25.29 -14.68 4.45
CA GLU A 159 -26.23 -15.81 4.40
C GLU A 159 -27.49 -15.53 5.21
N ARG A 160 -27.36 -14.99 6.43
CA ARG A 160 -28.53 -14.53 7.20
C ARG A 160 -29.36 -13.50 6.45
N ILE A 161 -28.72 -12.52 5.82
CA ILE A 161 -29.41 -11.46 5.07
C ILE A 161 -30.07 -12.05 3.81
N ALA A 162 -29.38 -12.94 3.09
CA ALA A 162 -29.91 -13.63 1.92
C ALA A 162 -31.11 -14.51 2.30
N LEU A 163 -31.03 -15.26 3.39
CA LEU A 163 -32.12 -16.06 3.94
C LEU A 163 -33.30 -15.18 4.39
N GLN A 164 -33.02 -14.02 5.03
CA GLN A 164 -34.05 -13.03 5.39
C GLN A 164 -34.73 -12.39 4.16
N GLN A 165 -34.02 -12.31 3.03
CA GLN A 165 -34.53 -11.79 1.76
C GLN A 165 -35.11 -12.90 0.85
N GLY A 166 -35.20 -14.14 1.32
CA GLY A 166 -35.72 -15.28 0.56
C GLY A 166 -34.82 -15.75 -0.59
N ILE A 167 -33.56 -15.31 -0.63
CA ILE A 167 -32.57 -15.71 -1.63
C ILE A 167 -31.99 -17.07 -1.21
N GLN A 168 -32.13 -18.09 -2.07
CA GLN A 168 -31.52 -19.40 -1.81
C GLN A 168 -29.99 -19.29 -1.79
N VAL A 169 -29.40 -19.72 -0.67
CA VAL A 169 -27.95 -19.82 -0.52
C VAL A 169 -27.50 -21.16 -1.13
N PRO A 170 -26.63 -21.17 -2.16
CA PRO A 170 -26.16 -22.41 -2.78
C PRO A 170 -25.13 -23.11 -1.87
N TYR A 171 -25.64 -23.89 -0.91
CA TYR A 171 -24.84 -24.64 0.07
C TYR A 171 -23.85 -25.61 -0.59
N ASP A 172 -24.24 -26.29 -1.67
CA ASP A 172 -23.36 -27.23 -2.38
C ASP A 172 -22.11 -26.58 -2.95
N LYS A 173 -22.25 -25.36 -3.49
CA LYS A 173 -21.12 -24.61 -4.04
C LYS A 173 -20.20 -24.15 -2.91
N ARG A 174 -20.78 -23.68 -1.79
CA ARG A 174 -20.06 -23.28 -0.57
C ARG A 174 -19.26 -24.44 0.03
N ASP A 175 -19.87 -25.60 0.20
CA ASP A 175 -19.26 -26.75 0.85
C ASP A 175 -18.18 -27.38 -0.02
N LYS A 176 -18.36 -27.40 -1.35
CA LYS A 176 -17.30 -27.77 -2.30
C LYS A 176 -16.11 -26.79 -2.23
N LEU A 177 -16.37 -25.49 -2.21
CA LEU A 177 -15.32 -24.45 -2.02
C LEU A 177 -14.65 -24.55 -0.64
N ALA A 178 -15.38 -24.91 0.42
CA ALA A 178 -14.83 -25.15 1.76
C ALA A 178 -13.95 -26.39 1.83
N LYS A 179 -14.35 -27.49 1.18
CA LYS A 179 -13.57 -28.74 1.13
C LYS A 179 -12.34 -28.64 0.22
N SER A 180 -12.41 -27.89 -0.88
CA SER A 180 -11.27 -27.65 -1.78
C SER A 180 -10.22 -26.68 -1.23
N ARG A 181 -10.51 -26.00 -0.10
CA ARG A 181 -9.60 -25.05 0.53
C ARG A 181 -8.49 -25.76 1.28
N HIS A 182 -7.38 -25.98 0.59
CA HIS A 182 -6.11 -26.17 1.26
C HIS A 182 -5.52 -24.80 1.60
N VAL A 183 -5.16 -24.60 2.87
CA VAL A 183 -4.32 -23.47 3.28
C VAL A 183 -2.94 -23.71 2.67
N ALA A 184 -2.76 -23.27 1.43
CA ALA A 184 -1.47 -23.36 0.77
C ALA A 184 -0.47 -22.50 1.54
N PHE A 185 0.74 -23.03 1.75
CA PHE A 185 1.83 -22.24 2.29
C PHE A 185 2.06 -21.03 1.37
N PRO A 186 2.29 -19.81 1.90
CA PRO A 186 2.51 -18.63 1.09
C PRO A 186 3.67 -18.90 0.15
N ASN A 187 3.47 -18.66 -1.13
CA ASN A 187 4.57 -18.73 -2.07
C ASN A 187 5.16 -17.32 -2.22
N PRO A 188 6.23 -16.94 -1.49
CA PRO A 188 6.83 -15.62 -1.62
C PRO A 188 7.30 -15.34 -3.05
N PHE A 189 7.60 -16.38 -3.83
CA PHE A 189 7.92 -16.23 -5.24
C PHE A 189 6.72 -15.79 -6.07
N ALA A 190 5.46 -15.98 -5.64
CA ALA A 190 4.30 -15.48 -6.37
C ALA A 190 4.28 -13.94 -6.43
N SER A 191 4.69 -13.26 -5.36
CA SER A 191 4.86 -11.80 -5.38
C SER A 191 6.02 -11.36 -6.27
N VAL A 192 7.09 -12.15 -6.33
CA VAL A 192 8.23 -11.89 -7.24
C VAL A 192 7.87 -12.19 -8.69
N MET A 193 7.09 -13.23 -8.95
CA MET A 193 6.60 -13.57 -10.29
C MET A 193 5.66 -12.51 -10.82
N LEU A 194 4.86 -11.87 -9.96
CA LEU A 194 4.02 -10.73 -10.35
C LEU A 194 4.85 -9.51 -10.80
N LEU A 195 6.06 -9.33 -10.26
CA LEU A 195 7.01 -8.31 -10.74
C LEU A 195 7.50 -8.57 -12.16
N LEU A 196 7.54 -9.84 -12.58
CA LEU A 196 7.99 -10.25 -13.92
C LEU A 196 6.87 -10.26 -14.95
N GLN A 197 5.61 -10.14 -14.53
CA GLN A 197 4.49 -9.98 -15.46
C GLN A 197 4.55 -8.59 -16.12
N ARG A 198 4.36 -8.53 -17.43
CA ARG A 198 4.58 -7.30 -18.23
C ARG A 198 3.81 -6.10 -17.68
N GLU A 199 2.51 -6.22 -17.50
CA GLU A 199 1.65 -5.14 -16.96
C GLU A 199 2.01 -4.72 -15.54
N CYS A 200 1.98 -5.69 -14.61
CA CYS A 200 2.20 -5.43 -13.19
C CYS A 200 3.63 -4.95 -12.92
N GLY A 201 4.63 -5.52 -13.60
CA GLY A 201 6.02 -5.15 -13.47
C GLY A 201 6.29 -3.70 -13.84
N PHE A 202 5.77 -3.23 -14.98
CA PHE A 202 5.91 -1.83 -15.39
C PHE A 202 5.18 -0.87 -14.44
N ALA A 203 3.98 -1.23 -13.97
CA ALA A 203 3.24 -0.44 -12.97
C ALA A 203 3.99 -0.36 -11.62
N LEU A 204 4.60 -1.47 -11.19
CA LEU A 204 5.40 -1.56 -9.95
C LEU A 204 6.69 -0.75 -10.06
N LEU A 205 7.37 -0.84 -11.21
CA LEU A 205 8.58 -0.08 -11.49
C LEU A 205 8.30 1.43 -11.43
N TYR A 206 7.20 1.86 -12.06
CA TYR A 206 6.73 3.25 -11.96
C TYR A 206 6.51 3.69 -10.51
N ASN A 207 5.76 2.89 -9.74
CA ASN A 207 5.47 3.20 -8.34
C ASN A 207 6.76 3.32 -7.52
N SER A 208 7.74 2.47 -7.79
CA SER A 208 8.97 2.38 -7.01
C SER A 208 9.95 3.50 -7.31
N ILE A 209 10.04 3.96 -8.57
CA ILE A 209 10.80 5.16 -8.93
C ILE A 209 10.28 6.37 -8.14
N LEU A 210 8.96 6.55 -8.10
CA LEU A 210 8.35 7.66 -7.36
C LEU A 210 8.50 7.52 -5.85
N CYS A 211 8.46 6.29 -5.37
CA CYS A 211 8.70 5.97 -3.98
C CYS A 211 10.13 6.38 -3.55
N CYS A 212 11.15 6.19 -4.39
CA CYS A 212 12.51 6.67 -4.08
C CYS A 212 12.52 8.16 -3.77
N SER A 213 11.95 8.97 -4.65
CA SER A 213 11.85 10.43 -4.49
C SER A 213 11.08 10.80 -3.22
N PHE A 214 9.98 10.09 -2.97
CA PHE A 214 9.15 10.31 -1.78
C PHE A 214 9.88 10.01 -0.46
N TYR A 215 10.55 8.87 -0.35
CA TYR A 215 11.30 8.49 0.87
C TYR A 215 12.61 9.28 1.03
N ALA A 216 13.25 9.70 -0.07
CA ALA A 216 14.40 10.59 -0.01
C ALA A 216 14.03 11.92 0.67
N ILE A 217 12.90 12.51 0.29
CA ILE A 217 12.37 13.75 0.89
C ILE A 217 12.00 13.51 2.36
N LEU A 218 11.27 12.43 2.66
CA LEU A 218 10.88 12.09 4.03
C LEU A 218 12.10 11.95 4.96
N SER A 219 13.18 11.33 4.48
CA SER A 219 14.42 11.20 5.23
C SER A 219 15.18 12.51 5.37
N LEU A 220 15.09 13.39 4.37
CA LEU A 220 15.88 14.62 4.33
C LEU A 220 15.33 15.67 5.29
N ILE A 221 14.01 15.81 5.33
CA ILE A 221 13.31 16.91 6.01
C ILE A 221 13.79 17.12 7.46
N PRO A 222 13.85 16.10 8.34
CA PRO A 222 14.30 16.29 9.71
C PRO A 222 15.75 16.79 9.78
N SER A 223 16.61 16.30 8.88
CA SER A 223 18.03 16.65 8.89
C SER A 223 18.32 18.06 8.37
N GLN A 224 17.58 18.54 7.38
CA GLN A 224 17.83 19.84 6.76
C GLN A 224 17.06 20.97 7.44
N PHE A 225 15.82 20.76 7.84
CA PHE A 225 15.05 21.82 8.50
C PHE A 225 15.62 22.16 9.87
N HIS A 226 16.14 21.16 10.59
CA HIS A 226 16.87 21.41 11.83
C HIS A 226 18.21 22.13 11.58
N LYS A 227 18.93 21.81 10.49
CA LYS A 227 20.24 22.44 10.21
C LYS A 227 20.15 23.86 9.65
N VAL A 228 19.10 24.17 8.88
CA VAL A 228 19.00 25.42 8.10
C VAL A 228 18.11 26.46 8.77
N TYR A 229 17.07 26.04 9.49
CA TYR A 229 16.03 26.96 9.98
C TYR A 229 15.82 26.93 11.51
N ASP A 230 16.57 26.13 12.29
CA ASP A 230 16.48 26.05 13.77
C ASP A 230 15.05 25.87 14.35
N PHE A 231 14.11 25.37 13.55
CA PHE A 231 12.68 25.37 13.89
C PHE A 231 12.20 24.09 14.59
N SER A 232 11.19 24.28 15.44
CA SER A 232 10.37 23.24 16.07
C SER A 232 9.67 22.36 15.02
N GLU A 233 9.73 21.02 15.24
CA GLU A 233 9.13 19.94 14.43
C GLU A 233 7.63 20.17 14.09
N LEU A 234 6.97 21.10 14.80
CA LEU A 234 5.53 21.38 14.76
C LEU A 234 5.01 21.96 13.44
N HIS A 235 5.82 22.74 12.72
CA HIS A 235 5.39 23.39 11.47
C HIS A 235 5.61 22.52 10.24
N ILE A 236 6.65 21.70 10.27
CA ILE A 236 7.09 20.84 9.16
C ILE A 236 6.04 19.80 8.83
N SER A 237 5.41 19.24 9.85
CA SER A 237 4.46 18.14 9.64
C SER A 237 3.01 18.59 9.41
N LEU A 238 2.69 19.89 9.55
CA LEU A 238 1.42 20.49 9.09
C LEU A 238 1.29 20.42 7.55
N CYS A 239 2.44 20.39 6.85
CA CYS A 239 2.50 20.26 5.38
C CYS A 239 2.04 18.90 4.84
N TYR A 240 1.87 17.88 5.71
CA TYR A 240 1.35 16.55 5.33
C TYR A 240 -0.17 16.42 5.52
N ILE A 241 -0.90 17.47 5.85
CA ILE A 241 -2.38 17.44 5.92
C ILE A 241 -3.10 17.29 4.57
N PRO A 242 -2.59 17.74 3.40
CA PRO A 242 -3.32 17.69 2.15
C PRO A 242 -3.11 16.32 1.49
N PHE A 243 -3.74 15.30 2.06
CA PHE A 243 -3.97 14.04 1.38
C PHE A 243 -5.48 13.85 1.25
N GLY A 244 -5.99 13.69 0.03
CA GLY A 244 -7.28 13.04 -0.14
C GLY A 244 -8.40 13.80 -0.83
N ARG A 245 -8.19 14.93 -1.52
CA ARG A 245 -9.20 15.39 -2.51
C ARG A 245 -9.02 14.73 -3.88
N ALA A 246 -9.58 13.52 -3.97
CA ALA A 246 -10.40 12.93 -5.04
C ALA A 246 -10.29 13.43 -6.51
N HIS A 247 -9.11 13.72 -7.06
CA HIS A 247 -8.96 13.93 -8.51
C HIS A 247 -9.37 12.67 -9.31
N ALA A 248 -9.10 11.48 -8.76
CA ALA A 248 -9.48 10.20 -9.36
C ALA A 248 -11.01 9.97 -9.46
N ARG A 249 -11.80 10.50 -8.52
CA ARG A 249 -13.28 10.34 -8.52
C ARG A 249 -13.93 11.15 -9.63
N SER A 250 -13.42 12.35 -9.89
CA SER A 250 -13.93 13.25 -10.94
C SER A 250 -13.70 12.68 -12.34
N ASN A 251 -12.49 12.20 -12.61
CA ASN A 251 -12.12 11.69 -13.94
C ASN A 251 -12.75 10.34 -14.28
N PHE A 252 -12.86 9.41 -13.31
CA PHE A 252 -13.53 8.13 -13.55
C PHE A 252 -15.01 8.33 -13.91
N ARG A 253 -15.70 9.23 -13.19
CA ARG A 253 -17.11 9.56 -13.47
C ARG A 253 -17.27 10.22 -14.84
N ARG A 254 -16.35 11.12 -15.21
CA ARG A 254 -16.35 11.79 -16.53
C ARG A 254 -16.21 10.81 -17.70
N HIS A 255 -15.31 9.83 -17.58
CA HIS A 255 -15.11 8.81 -18.62
C HIS A 255 -16.27 7.81 -18.70
N ALA A 256 -16.83 7.42 -17.55
CA ALA A 256 -18.01 6.54 -17.53
C ALA A 256 -19.26 7.21 -18.13
N THR A 257 -19.46 8.50 -17.88
CA THR A 257 -20.53 9.28 -18.53
C THR A 257 -20.31 9.41 -20.04
N ARG A 258 -19.06 9.58 -20.50
CA ARG A 258 -18.74 9.63 -21.94
C ARG A 258 -19.00 8.32 -22.67
N LEU A 259 -18.83 7.18 -22.00
CA LEU A 259 -19.04 5.85 -22.57
C LEU A 259 -20.47 5.32 -22.38
N GLY A 260 -21.38 6.12 -21.81
CA GLY A 260 -22.77 5.72 -21.57
C GLY A 260 -22.94 4.59 -20.55
N LEU A 261 -21.92 4.32 -19.73
CA LEU A 261 -21.98 3.26 -18.72
C LEU A 261 -22.65 3.79 -17.44
N PRO A 262 -23.74 3.15 -16.95
CA PRO A 262 -24.37 3.58 -15.71
C PRO A 262 -23.42 3.32 -14.55
N THR A 263 -22.89 4.38 -13.95
CA THR A 263 -22.17 4.31 -12.67
C THR A 263 -23.18 4.16 -11.54
N GLU A 264 -23.74 2.96 -11.36
CA GLU A 264 -24.56 2.67 -10.18
C GLU A 264 -23.66 2.63 -8.93
N LYS A 265 -24.04 3.37 -7.89
CA LYS A 265 -23.41 3.23 -6.56
C LYS A 265 -23.68 1.80 -6.06
N ASN A 266 -22.68 1.17 -5.44
CA ASN A 266 -22.77 -0.18 -4.85
C ASN A 266 -22.97 -1.37 -5.81
N ARG A 267 -22.82 -1.21 -7.13
CA ARG A 267 -22.83 -2.35 -8.07
C ARG A 267 -21.49 -2.48 -8.80
N GLN A 268 -20.90 -3.67 -8.80
CA GLN A 268 -19.71 -3.96 -9.60
C GLN A 268 -20.09 -3.93 -11.08
N THR A 269 -19.62 -2.90 -11.80
CA THR A 269 -19.73 -2.83 -13.26
C THR A 269 -18.66 -3.72 -13.89
N ASN A 270 -18.99 -4.50 -14.91
CA ASN A 270 -17.99 -5.22 -15.69
C ASN A 270 -17.08 -4.22 -16.42
N LEU A 271 -15.80 -4.15 -16.04
CA LEU A 271 -14.83 -3.21 -16.62
C LEU A 271 -14.11 -3.78 -17.85
N ALA A 272 -14.57 -4.90 -18.43
CA ALA A 272 -13.90 -5.55 -19.56
C ALA A 272 -13.77 -4.63 -20.79
N GLY A 273 -14.72 -3.71 -20.99
CA GLY A 273 -14.69 -2.71 -22.07
C GLY A 273 -14.36 -1.27 -21.62
N PHE A 274 -14.00 -1.05 -20.35
CA PHE A 274 -13.69 0.30 -19.85
C PHE A 274 -12.18 0.55 -19.86
N PRO A 275 -11.69 1.69 -20.41
CA PRO A 275 -10.27 2.03 -20.42
C PRO A 275 -9.83 2.52 -19.02
N ILE A 276 -9.68 1.58 -18.09
CA ILE A 276 -9.29 1.86 -16.69
C ILE A 276 -7.91 2.53 -16.66
N GLU A 277 -7.00 2.03 -17.49
CA GLU A 277 -5.62 2.47 -17.59
C GLU A 277 -5.59 3.96 -17.95
N HIS A 278 -6.34 4.38 -18.97
CA HIS A 278 -6.44 5.79 -19.33
C HIS A 278 -7.09 6.63 -18.22
N ALA A 279 -8.22 6.18 -17.67
CA ALA A 279 -8.97 6.94 -16.67
C ALA A 279 -8.18 7.17 -15.36
N ARG A 280 -7.28 6.26 -15.00
CA ARG A 280 -6.41 6.37 -13.81
C ARG A 280 -5.12 7.11 -14.11
N LEU A 281 -4.45 6.80 -15.22
CA LEU A 281 -3.11 7.30 -15.52
C LEU A 281 -3.10 8.72 -16.09
N GLU A 282 -4.21 9.20 -16.66
CA GLU A 282 -4.35 10.60 -17.10
C GLU A 282 -4.11 11.61 -15.96
N VAL A 283 -4.42 11.24 -14.71
CA VAL A 283 -4.12 12.05 -13.51
C VAL A 283 -2.64 11.99 -13.12
N ALA A 284 -1.96 10.88 -13.41
CA ALA A 284 -0.58 10.63 -13.02
C ALA A 284 0.42 11.47 -13.84
N PHE A 285 0.09 11.81 -15.09
CA PHE A 285 0.92 12.64 -15.96
C PHE A 285 1.18 14.07 -15.44
N PRO A 286 0.15 14.92 -15.23
CA PRO A 286 0.38 16.28 -14.78
C PRO A 286 0.96 16.32 -13.36
N THR A 287 0.58 15.37 -12.52
CA THR A 287 1.07 15.30 -11.13
C THR A 287 2.55 14.94 -11.06
N ILE A 288 3.06 14.03 -11.90
CA ILE A 288 4.49 13.69 -11.86
C ILE A 288 5.37 14.82 -12.39
N VAL A 289 4.94 15.53 -13.44
CA VAL A 289 5.68 16.67 -14.01
C VAL A 289 5.75 17.80 -12.99
N LEU A 290 4.60 18.19 -12.44
CA LEU A 290 4.54 19.24 -11.42
C LEU A 290 5.31 18.85 -10.16
N GLY A 291 5.13 17.62 -9.67
CA GLY A 291 5.84 17.12 -8.49
C GLY A 291 7.36 17.09 -8.67
N SER A 292 7.85 16.71 -9.85
CA SER A 292 9.28 16.68 -10.15
C SER A 292 9.87 18.08 -10.31
N ALA A 293 9.15 19.01 -10.95
CA ALA A 293 9.56 20.41 -11.04
C ALA A 293 9.64 21.06 -9.65
N CYS A 294 8.63 20.84 -8.80
CA CYS A 294 8.63 21.33 -7.42
C CYS A 294 9.75 20.69 -6.59
N LEU A 295 10.07 19.40 -6.82
CA LEU A 295 11.19 18.72 -6.16
C LEU A 295 12.54 19.36 -6.48
N ILE A 296 12.79 19.67 -7.75
CA ILE A 296 13.98 20.40 -8.19
C ILE A 296 14.01 21.78 -7.53
N GLY A 297 12.91 22.53 -7.61
CA GLY A 297 12.79 23.85 -6.97
C GLY A 297 13.02 23.81 -5.46
N PHE A 298 12.54 22.76 -4.79
CA PHE A 298 12.73 22.56 -3.35
C PHE A 298 14.21 22.36 -3.00
N GLY A 299 14.96 21.62 -3.84
CA GLY A 299 16.40 21.48 -3.67
C GLY A 299 17.15 22.80 -3.71
N TRP A 300 16.81 23.66 -4.67
CA TRP A 300 17.47 24.95 -4.83
C TRP A 300 17.06 25.97 -3.77
N THR A 301 15.80 25.97 -3.33
CA THR A 301 15.37 26.82 -2.21
C THR A 301 16.10 26.47 -0.91
N LEU A 302 16.37 25.18 -0.67
CA LEU A 302 17.23 24.72 0.44
C LEU A 302 18.71 25.09 0.24
N HIS A 303 19.23 25.03 -0.99
CA HIS A 303 20.62 25.38 -1.27
C HIS A 303 20.91 26.87 -1.00
N TYR A 304 20.02 27.76 -1.45
CA TYR A 304 20.15 29.20 -1.27
C TYR A 304 19.60 29.73 0.07
N ARG A 305 19.13 28.84 0.96
CA ARG A 305 18.55 29.19 2.27
C ARG A 305 17.49 30.30 2.18
N THR A 306 16.57 30.18 1.23
CA THR A 306 15.53 31.19 0.97
C THR A 306 14.52 31.30 2.13
N ASN A 307 13.63 32.28 2.10
CA ASN A 307 12.52 32.41 3.05
C ASN A 307 11.72 31.10 3.18
N LEU A 308 11.40 30.72 4.42
CA LEU A 308 10.78 29.44 4.81
C LEU A 308 9.49 29.12 4.05
N ALA A 309 8.71 30.14 3.67
CA ALA A 309 7.47 29.96 2.93
C ALA A 309 7.68 29.22 1.60
N GLY A 310 8.79 29.48 0.90
CA GLY A 310 9.11 28.84 -0.40
C GLY A 310 9.24 27.32 -0.29
N PRO A 311 10.19 26.80 0.51
CA PRO A 311 10.33 25.36 0.75
C PRO A 311 9.07 24.68 1.27
N LEU A 312 8.28 25.33 2.14
CA LEU A 312 7.04 24.75 2.69
C LEU A 312 5.93 24.62 1.63
N ILE A 313 5.74 25.64 0.78
CA ILE A 313 4.77 25.59 -0.32
C ILE A 313 5.17 24.52 -1.32
N LEU A 314 6.45 24.45 -1.69
CA LEU A 314 6.94 23.42 -2.60
C LEU A 314 6.78 22.02 -2.00
N LEU A 315 7.09 21.84 -0.72
CA LEU A 315 6.93 20.57 -0.03
C LEU A 315 5.47 20.10 0.00
N PHE A 316 4.53 21.02 0.24
CA PHE A 316 3.10 20.75 0.17
C PHE A 316 2.68 20.26 -1.23
N VAL A 317 3.12 20.93 -2.29
CA VAL A 317 2.79 20.56 -3.68
C VAL A 317 3.42 19.21 -4.04
N ILE A 318 4.67 18.98 -3.67
CA ILE A 318 5.34 17.68 -3.86
C ILE A 318 4.56 16.56 -3.18
N ALA A 319 4.19 16.74 -1.90
CA ALA A 319 3.46 15.73 -1.14
C ALA A 319 2.12 15.39 -1.81
N LEU A 320 1.38 16.40 -2.29
CA LEU A 320 0.16 16.20 -3.06
C LEU A 320 0.39 15.44 -4.36
N CYS A 321 1.35 15.88 -5.16
CA CYS A 321 1.61 15.38 -6.50
C CYS A 321 2.15 13.94 -6.51
N LEU A 322 3.22 13.67 -5.75
CA LEU A 322 3.83 12.34 -5.69
C LEU A 322 2.84 11.32 -5.09
N SER A 323 2.11 11.71 -4.05
CA SER A 323 1.16 10.81 -3.40
C SER A 323 -0.06 10.54 -4.27
N ALA A 324 -0.59 11.54 -4.98
CA ALA A 324 -1.69 11.32 -5.93
C ALA A 324 -1.29 10.31 -7.01
N SER A 325 -0.11 10.49 -7.59
CA SER A 325 0.44 9.60 -8.61
C SER A 325 0.66 8.16 -8.08
N LEU A 326 1.27 8.00 -6.90
CA LEU A 326 1.49 6.70 -6.25
C LEU A 326 0.17 5.95 -5.97
N ASN A 327 -0.86 6.68 -5.50
CA ASN A 327 -2.18 6.11 -5.22
C ASN A 327 -2.92 5.72 -6.51
N CYS A 328 -2.80 6.51 -7.59
CA CYS A 328 -3.41 6.19 -8.88
C CYS A 328 -2.93 4.84 -9.42
N VAL A 329 -1.62 4.58 -9.38
CA VAL A 329 -1.06 3.32 -9.88
C VAL A 329 -1.32 2.16 -8.93
N SER A 330 -1.24 2.39 -7.62
CA SER A 330 -1.61 1.36 -6.62
C SER A 330 -3.08 0.93 -6.79
N CYS A 331 -3.97 1.88 -7.09
CA CYS A 331 -5.37 1.59 -7.39
C CYS A 331 -5.54 0.82 -8.72
N LEU A 332 -4.82 1.23 -9.78
CA LEU A 332 -4.86 0.53 -11.07
C LEU A 332 -4.45 -0.94 -10.92
N MET A 333 -3.38 -1.20 -10.17
CA MET A 333 -2.92 -2.56 -9.92
C MET A 333 -3.97 -3.45 -9.22
N LEU A 334 -4.67 -2.89 -8.23
CA LEU A 334 -5.75 -3.58 -7.52
C LEU A 334 -7.03 -3.70 -8.38
N ASP A 335 -7.22 -2.81 -9.35
CA ASP A 335 -8.27 -2.89 -10.37
C ASP A 335 -7.97 -3.99 -11.41
N LEU A 336 -6.70 -4.21 -11.77
CA LEU A 336 -6.27 -5.21 -12.75
C LEU A 336 -6.32 -6.65 -12.21
N TYR A 337 -6.01 -6.84 -10.93
CA TYR A 337 -5.90 -8.17 -10.30
C TYR A 337 -6.80 -8.27 -9.05
N PRO A 338 -8.12 -8.18 -9.21
CA PRO A 338 -9.07 -8.16 -8.08
C PRO A 338 -9.06 -9.46 -7.25
N ASP A 339 -8.77 -10.60 -7.88
CA ASP A 339 -8.79 -11.92 -7.21
C ASP A 339 -7.50 -12.19 -6.43
N ARG A 340 -6.42 -11.46 -6.73
CA ARG A 340 -5.09 -11.58 -6.08
C ARG A 340 -4.67 -10.27 -5.41
N ALA A 341 -5.64 -9.52 -4.90
CA ALA A 341 -5.43 -8.19 -4.34
C ALA A 341 -4.39 -8.17 -3.20
N GLY A 342 -4.36 -9.20 -2.34
CA GLY A 342 -3.34 -9.37 -1.30
C GLY A 342 -1.95 -9.50 -1.89
N THR A 343 -1.76 -10.44 -2.82
CA THR A 343 -0.47 -10.67 -3.52
C THR A 343 0.05 -9.44 -4.26
N VAL A 344 -0.85 -8.66 -4.89
CA VAL A 344 -0.52 -7.40 -5.57
C VAL A 344 -0.06 -6.33 -4.57
N SER A 345 -0.82 -6.17 -3.48
CA SER A 345 -0.50 -5.23 -2.39
C SER A 345 0.86 -5.54 -1.76
N ALA A 346 1.17 -6.82 -1.56
CA ALA A 346 2.47 -7.30 -1.09
C ALA A 346 3.60 -6.95 -2.06
N SER A 347 3.43 -7.22 -3.35
CA SER A 347 4.44 -6.94 -4.38
C SER A 347 4.75 -5.44 -4.47
N ASN A 348 3.71 -4.61 -4.39
CA ASN A 348 3.83 -3.16 -4.33
C ASN A 348 4.60 -2.72 -3.09
N ASN A 349 4.25 -3.24 -1.91
CA ASN A 349 4.96 -2.89 -0.68
C ASN A 349 6.43 -3.34 -0.69
N LEU A 350 6.72 -4.54 -1.19
CA LEU A 350 8.07 -5.09 -1.28
C LEU A 350 9.00 -4.18 -2.09
N LEU A 351 8.62 -3.86 -3.34
CA LEU A 351 9.46 -3.05 -4.22
C LEU A 351 9.57 -1.60 -3.71
N ARG A 352 8.46 -1.05 -3.22
CA ARG A 352 8.39 0.29 -2.59
C ARG A 352 9.35 0.41 -1.40
N CYS A 353 9.33 -0.54 -0.47
CA CYS A 353 10.17 -0.49 0.74
C CYS A 353 11.66 -0.70 0.43
N LEU A 354 12.00 -1.60 -0.50
CA LEU A 354 13.40 -1.82 -0.90
C LEU A 354 13.99 -0.58 -1.59
N MET A 355 13.25 0.00 -2.53
CA MET A 355 13.65 1.21 -3.26
C MET A 355 13.68 2.45 -2.35
N GLY A 356 12.72 2.57 -1.43
CA GLY A 356 12.71 3.61 -0.39
C GLY A 356 13.91 3.50 0.55
N ALA A 357 14.26 2.29 1.01
CA ALA A 357 15.44 2.07 1.85
C ALA A 357 16.73 2.45 1.13
N GLY A 358 16.88 2.10 -0.15
CA GLY A 358 18.00 2.52 -0.99
C GLY A 358 18.10 4.04 -1.11
N ALA A 359 16.98 4.71 -1.41
CA ALA A 359 16.93 6.17 -1.52
C ALA A 359 17.30 6.88 -0.21
N THR A 360 16.76 6.41 0.92
CA THR A 360 17.08 6.91 2.27
C THR A 360 18.55 6.71 2.64
N ALA A 361 19.17 5.60 2.22
CA ALA A 361 20.58 5.34 2.50
C ALA A 361 21.51 6.26 1.70
N VAL A 362 21.14 6.61 0.46
CA VAL A 362 21.98 7.39 -0.47
C VAL A 362 21.82 8.91 -0.28
N ILE A 363 20.62 9.39 0.06
CA ILE A 363 20.32 10.84 0.03
C ILE A 363 21.22 11.68 0.95
N VAL A 364 21.50 11.24 2.18
CA VAL A 364 22.31 12.02 3.12
C VAL A 364 23.78 12.09 2.69
N PRO A 365 24.47 10.98 2.39
CA PRO A 365 25.83 11.04 1.81
C PRO A 365 25.91 11.84 0.52
N MET A 366 24.89 11.74 -0.35
CA MET A 366 24.84 12.49 -1.60
C MET A 366 24.78 13.99 -1.34
N ILE A 367 23.99 14.43 -0.37
CA ILE A 367 23.89 15.84 0.00
C ILE A 367 25.18 16.37 0.62
N ASP A 368 25.85 15.57 1.44
CA ASP A 368 27.13 15.96 2.02
C ASP A 368 28.23 16.12 0.94
N GLY A 369 28.11 15.42 -0.21
CA GLY A 369 29.06 15.50 -1.32
C GLY A 369 28.75 16.59 -2.37
N ILE A 370 27.51 16.67 -2.86
CA ILE A 370 27.11 17.54 -3.99
C ILE A 370 26.12 18.65 -3.61
N GLY A 371 25.69 18.71 -2.34
CA GLY A 371 24.77 19.71 -1.83
C GLY A 371 23.28 19.42 -2.10
N ASN A 372 22.42 20.16 -1.39
CA ASN A 372 20.95 19.99 -1.44
C ASN A 372 20.35 20.15 -2.85
N GLY A 373 20.83 21.15 -3.61
CA GLY A 373 20.29 21.49 -4.93
C GLY A 373 20.45 20.36 -5.93
N TRP A 374 21.70 19.94 -6.18
CA TRP A 374 22.00 18.87 -7.12
C TRP A 374 21.45 17.52 -6.66
N ALA A 375 21.51 17.21 -5.36
CA ALA A 375 20.99 15.95 -4.86
C ALA A 375 19.49 15.77 -5.16
N LEU A 376 18.67 16.79 -4.88
CA LEU A 376 17.23 16.74 -5.15
C LEU A 376 16.92 16.91 -6.64
N THR A 377 17.80 17.56 -7.41
CA THR A 377 17.69 17.62 -8.87
C THR A 377 17.83 16.22 -9.48
N ILE A 378 18.76 15.39 -9.00
CA ILE A 378 18.91 14.00 -9.45
C ILE A 378 17.64 13.19 -9.19
N PHE A 379 17.03 13.30 -8.00
CA PHE A 379 15.77 12.62 -7.70
C PHE A 379 14.59 13.16 -8.53
N GLY A 380 14.55 14.48 -8.82
CA GLY A 380 13.58 15.05 -9.75
C GLY A 380 13.72 14.50 -11.17
N LEU A 381 14.95 14.37 -11.67
CA LEU A 381 15.24 13.79 -12.98
C LEU A 381 15.02 12.27 -13.03
N LEU A 382 15.19 11.57 -11.90
CA LEU A 382 14.90 10.14 -11.77
C LEU A 382 13.42 9.83 -12.05
N ASN A 383 12.52 10.79 -11.84
CA ASN A 383 11.10 10.64 -12.16
C ASN A 383 10.79 10.83 -13.67
N VAL A 384 11.70 11.38 -14.47
CA VAL A 384 11.47 11.64 -15.91
C VAL A 384 11.27 10.34 -16.71
N PRO A 385 12.08 9.27 -16.51
CA PRO A 385 11.83 7.96 -17.13
C PRO A 385 10.47 7.32 -16.80
N ALA A 386 9.82 7.76 -15.71
CA ALA A 386 8.51 7.27 -15.34
C ALA A 386 7.39 7.77 -16.29
N LEU A 387 7.61 8.87 -17.01
CA LEU A 387 6.67 9.41 -18.02
C LEU A 387 6.48 8.51 -19.25
N PRO A 388 7.55 8.13 -19.99
CA PRO A 388 7.39 7.21 -21.12
C PRO A 388 6.90 5.83 -20.67
N LEU A 389 7.27 5.41 -19.45
CA LEU A 389 6.76 4.16 -18.87
C LEU A 389 5.24 4.20 -18.65
N LEU A 390 4.70 5.28 -18.09
CA LEU A 390 3.25 5.48 -17.98
C LEU A 390 2.56 5.48 -19.34
N TRP A 391 3.14 6.18 -20.31
CA TRP A 391 2.58 6.28 -21.64
C TRP A 391 2.51 4.91 -22.31
N TYR A 392 3.56 4.11 -22.12
CA TYR A 392 3.63 2.74 -22.62
C TYR A 392 2.53 1.85 -22.02
N ILE A 393 2.29 1.96 -20.70
CA ILE A 393 1.20 1.24 -20.01
C ILE A 393 -0.16 1.72 -20.51
N MET A 394 -0.38 3.02 -20.71
CA MET A 394 -1.66 3.52 -21.25
C MET A 394 -1.95 2.96 -22.64
N LYS A 395 -0.93 2.91 -23.51
CA LYS A 395 -1.10 2.49 -24.90
C LYS A 395 -1.28 0.97 -25.05
N HIS A 396 -0.54 0.16 -24.28
CA HIS A 396 -0.54 -1.31 -24.45
C HIS A 396 -1.32 -2.07 -23.38
N GLY A 397 -1.61 -1.43 -22.23
CA GLY A 397 -2.36 -1.99 -21.11
C GLY A 397 -3.69 -2.63 -21.51
N PRO A 398 -4.57 -1.95 -22.27
CA PRO A 398 -5.84 -2.54 -22.68
C PRO A 398 -5.68 -3.86 -23.46
N ASN A 399 -4.64 -3.98 -24.29
CA ASN A 399 -4.39 -5.18 -25.09
C ASN A 399 -3.87 -6.33 -24.23
N TRP A 400 -2.93 -6.05 -23.34
CA TRP A 400 -2.37 -7.03 -22.42
C TRP A 400 -3.45 -7.57 -21.46
N ARG A 401 -4.36 -6.72 -21.01
CA ARG A 401 -5.50 -7.10 -20.16
C ARG A 401 -6.50 -7.98 -20.90
N ALA A 402 -6.80 -7.65 -22.16
CA ALA A 402 -7.65 -8.48 -23.01
C ALA A 402 -7.04 -9.87 -23.22
N GLU A 403 -5.72 -9.95 -23.41
CA GLU A 403 -4.98 -11.21 -23.53
C GLU A 403 -5.02 -12.03 -22.24
N MET A 404 -4.85 -11.39 -21.09
CA MET A 404 -4.96 -12.01 -19.77
C MET A 404 -6.35 -12.61 -19.52
N LEU A 405 -7.41 -11.82 -19.76
CA LEU A 405 -8.80 -12.28 -19.60
C LEU A 405 -9.12 -13.46 -20.53
N LYS A 406 -8.59 -13.45 -21.75
CA LYS A 406 -8.73 -14.55 -22.70
C LYS A 406 -8.06 -15.84 -22.16
N ARG A 407 -6.81 -15.75 -21.70
CA ARG A 407 -6.10 -16.89 -21.09
C ARG A 407 -6.80 -17.46 -19.87
N GLU A 408 -7.34 -16.61 -19.01
CA GLU A 408 -8.11 -17.06 -17.84
C GLU A 408 -9.39 -17.79 -18.25
N SER A 409 -10.12 -17.28 -19.25
CA SER A 409 -11.30 -17.96 -19.79
C SER A 409 -10.97 -19.33 -20.38
N GLU A 410 -9.88 -19.43 -21.15
CA GLU A 410 -9.41 -20.70 -21.74
C GLU A 410 -8.98 -21.71 -20.67
N SER A 411 -8.30 -21.27 -19.62
CA SER A 411 -7.89 -22.13 -18.50
C SER A 411 -9.06 -22.69 -17.70
N LYS A 412 -10.13 -21.90 -17.51
CA LYS A 412 -11.35 -22.34 -16.84
C LYS A 412 -12.09 -23.38 -17.68
N THR A 413 -12.16 -23.18 -19.00
CA THR A 413 -12.76 -24.15 -19.91
C THR A 413 -11.96 -25.46 -19.95
N ALA A 414 -10.62 -25.38 -19.98
CA ALA A 414 -9.75 -26.55 -19.96
C ALA A 414 -9.82 -27.33 -18.63
N GLY A 415 -9.89 -26.64 -17.48
CA GLY A 415 -10.06 -27.28 -16.18
C GLY A 415 -11.43 -27.91 -15.97
N THR A 416 -12.49 -27.33 -16.56
CA THR A 416 -13.84 -27.92 -16.54
C THR A 416 -13.88 -29.20 -17.36
N ASN A 417 -13.29 -29.20 -18.57
CA ASN A 417 -13.16 -30.41 -19.38
C ASN A 417 -12.32 -31.49 -18.69
N CYS A 418 -11.25 -31.11 -17.98
CA CYS A 418 -10.41 -32.07 -17.25
C CYS A 418 -11.19 -32.74 -16.09
N ASN A 419 -12.01 -31.97 -15.36
CA ASN A 419 -12.86 -32.51 -14.30
C ASN A 419 -14.01 -33.37 -14.86
N GLU A 420 -14.62 -33.00 -15.99
CA GLU A 420 -15.63 -33.84 -16.67
C GLU A 420 -15.03 -35.17 -17.18
N VAL A 421 -13.79 -35.15 -17.68
CA VAL A 421 -13.08 -36.37 -18.09
C VAL A 421 -12.71 -37.24 -16.89
N ILE A 422 -12.35 -36.66 -15.75
CA ILE A 422 -12.08 -37.41 -14.52
C ILE A 422 -13.38 -37.99 -13.93
N ASP A 423 -14.49 -37.26 -13.97
CA ASP A 423 -15.81 -37.76 -13.54
C ASP A 423 -16.31 -38.89 -14.46
N GLN A 424 -16.12 -38.78 -15.79
CA GLN A 424 -16.40 -39.87 -16.74
C GLN A 424 -15.53 -41.11 -16.53
N PHE A 425 -14.26 -40.93 -16.11
CA PHE A 425 -13.39 -42.06 -15.76
C PHE A 425 -13.78 -42.74 -14.44
N SER A 426 -14.36 -42.00 -13.47
CA SER A 426 -14.84 -42.61 -12.21
C SER A 426 -16.11 -43.45 -12.41
N LEU A 427 -16.96 -43.10 -13.37
CA LEU A 427 -18.18 -43.85 -13.71
C LEU A 427 -17.94 -45.11 -14.55
N CYS A 428 -16.71 -45.37 -15.00
CA CYS A 428 -16.31 -46.61 -15.67
C CYS A 428 -15.65 -47.63 -14.71
N PHE A 429 -15.54 -47.32 -13.42
CA PHE A 429 -14.92 -48.18 -12.40
C PHE A 429 -15.85 -48.62 -11.25
N ASP A 430 -17.15 -48.32 -11.35
CA ASP A 430 -18.24 -48.98 -10.61
C ASP A 430 -19.04 -49.85 -11.58
#